data_AF-A0A560LCA0-F1
#
_entry.id   AF-A0A560LCA0-F1
#
_cell.length_a   1.000
_cell.length_b   1.000
_cell.length_c   1.000
_cell.angle_alpha   90.00
_cell.angle_beta   90.00
_cell.angle_gamma   90.00
#
_symmetry.space_group_name_H-M   'P 1'
#
loop_
_entity.id
_entity.type
_entity.pdbx_description
1 polymer ?
#
loop_
_entity_poly.entity_id
_entity_poly.type
_entity_poly.pdbx_seq_one_letter_code
_entity_poly.pdbx_strand_id
1 'polypeptide(L)'
;MPKIESGKPLHCVELVTGKNLTGTILISDDEIRAAIFSYTGHFNIKIDQPVFLQTETNEIVSLHSNLMANSGTNSRSIAPERATRRQEIISNLAVIGHDPWTAEDRVKRVVFRVKHTKQLMHHEAKVEAIGRSRFPEEEHLTIFHDAADGMTLNAWYAATYGMEFDTPKELWPTFGIEFGEPRPIRDYILHVSDYVDFLSFCLGVKLKPSAIRIDRLSFAQMKEAVGKHEYPGNHGVHYTWPETEVSDPDLWIGGSPVRAWDDDELASLRACLVIWMNRAASWRDTYNLMMAGFGLKNVVSSERLLNACRWLEDIPVGRAQPALSSSDIDAITAAAVSKALELGHGPAISERIANAVRWVRAETAEQRFKRLLSTIEEKFGNRIFPPQAIDHLKRANGFRNKSAHGHFTPESDAEFRAFSKSTRAMEALCYLLTALDLPIGSEGLERIRSNPVVRDYHMAYD
;
A
#
# COMPACT_ATOMS: atom_id res chain seq x y z
N MET A 1 21.49 16.17 -5.39
CA MET A 1 20.37 16.60 -6.24
C MET A 1 20.11 15.52 -7.26
N PRO A 2 18.86 15.15 -7.58
CA PRO A 2 18.61 14.28 -8.73
C PRO A 2 19.11 14.98 -9.99
N LYS A 3 19.95 14.31 -10.77
CA LYS A 3 20.48 14.86 -12.03
C LYS A 3 19.45 14.73 -13.18
N ILE A 4 18.44 13.89 -13.00
CA ILE A 4 17.30 13.71 -13.91
C ILE A 4 16.09 14.47 -13.35
N GLU A 5 15.56 15.40 -14.16
CA GLU A 5 14.35 16.16 -13.83
C GLU A 5 13.10 15.41 -14.32
N SER A 6 12.13 15.20 -13.43
CA SER A 6 10.87 14.52 -13.76
C SER A 6 10.10 15.28 -14.85
N GLY A 7 9.57 14.56 -15.83
CA GLY A 7 8.73 15.12 -16.91
C GLY A 7 9.51 15.77 -18.06
N LYS A 8 10.83 15.78 -18.05
CA LYS A 8 11.65 16.27 -19.18
C LYS A 8 12.35 15.12 -19.92
N PRO A 9 12.22 15.05 -21.26
CA PRO A 9 12.98 14.07 -22.04
C PRO A 9 14.50 14.35 -21.95
N LEU A 10 15.29 13.29 -21.80
CA LEU A 10 16.75 13.33 -21.80
C LEU A 10 17.29 12.54 -22.98
N HIS A 11 18.38 13.01 -23.58
CA HIS A 11 19.11 12.24 -24.58
C HIS A 11 19.80 11.03 -23.94
N CYS A 12 19.78 9.90 -24.65
CA CYS A 12 20.41 8.68 -24.18
C CYS A 12 21.04 7.86 -25.30
N VAL A 13 21.93 6.93 -24.89
CA VAL A 13 22.55 5.91 -25.72
C VAL A 13 22.19 4.55 -25.14
N GLU A 14 21.75 3.63 -26.00
CA GLU A 14 21.42 2.26 -25.65
C GLU A 14 22.68 1.38 -25.58
N LEU A 15 22.79 0.59 -24.51
CA LEU A 15 24.00 -0.15 -24.18
C LEU A 15 23.93 -1.67 -24.42
N VAL A 16 22.74 -2.26 -24.54
CA VAL A 16 22.55 -3.71 -24.63
C VAL A 16 22.99 -4.28 -25.97
N THR A 17 22.69 -3.59 -27.08
CA THR A 17 23.00 -4.11 -28.43
C THR A 17 24.46 -3.92 -28.84
N GLY A 18 25.22 -3.09 -28.11
CA GLY A 18 26.58 -2.67 -28.48
C GLY A 18 26.66 -1.80 -29.74
N LYS A 19 25.51 -1.39 -30.31
CA LYS A 19 25.44 -0.56 -31.53
C LYS A 19 25.41 0.95 -31.26
N ASN A 20 25.44 1.35 -29.98
CA ASN A 20 25.36 2.75 -29.54
C ASN A 20 24.17 3.49 -30.17
N LEU A 21 23.00 2.86 -30.15
CA LEU A 21 21.78 3.46 -30.70
C LEU A 21 21.40 4.66 -29.85
N THR A 22 21.04 5.78 -30.47
CA THR A 22 20.69 7.01 -29.75
C THR A 22 19.19 7.11 -29.56
N GLY A 23 18.77 7.82 -28.51
CA GLY A 23 17.36 7.92 -28.17
C GLY A 23 17.05 9.06 -27.22
N THR A 24 15.81 9.05 -26.76
CA THR A 24 15.37 9.85 -25.62
C THR A 24 14.70 8.96 -24.58
N ILE A 25 14.85 9.32 -23.32
CA ILE A 25 14.14 8.72 -22.18
C ILE A 25 13.35 9.82 -21.46
N LEU A 26 12.11 9.54 -21.13
CA LEU A 26 11.24 10.37 -20.31
C LEU A 26 10.85 9.56 -19.07
N ILE A 27 11.06 10.15 -17.91
CA ILE A 27 10.67 9.60 -16.61
C ILE A 27 9.79 10.64 -15.93
N SER A 28 8.53 10.29 -15.68
CA SER A 28 7.59 11.10 -14.92
C SER A 28 6.81 10.21 -13.94
N ASP A 29 5.93 10.83 -13.14
CA ASP A 29 5.05 10.10 -12.22
C ASP A 29 4.02 9.25 -12.97
N ASP A 30 3.64 9.67 -14.18
CA ASP A 30 2.60 9.04 -15.00
C ASP A 30 3.15 8.09 -16.07
N GLU A 31 4.38 8.29 -16.53
CA GLU A 31 4.96 7.47 -17.60
C GLU A 31 6.48 7.33 -17.53
N ILE A 32 6.96 6.14 -17.89
CA ILE A 32 8.37 5.88 -18.19
C ILE A 32 8.45 5.39 -19.63
N ARG A 33 9.06 6.19 -20.50
CA ARG A 33 9.08 5.93 -21.95
C ARG A 33 10.43 6.23 -22.56
N ALA A 34 10.98 5.26 -23.29
CA ALA A 34 12.14 5.43 -24.14
C ALA A 34 11.78 5.35 -25.63
N ALA A 35 12.39 6.21 -26.44
CA ALA A 35 12.33 6.14 -27.90
C ALA A 35 13.75 6.02 -28.45
N ILE A 36 14.07 4.85 -29.02
CA ILE A 36 15.39 4.57 -29.59
C ILE A 36 15.33 4.66 -31.11
N PHE A 37 16.38 5.19 -31.72
CA PHE A 37 16.47 5.42 -33.16
C PHE A 37 17.70 4.76 -33.78
N SER A 38 17.57 4.38 -35.05
CA SER A 38 18.71 4.02 -35.90
C SER A 38 18.59 4.66 -37.28
N TYR A 39 19.72 5.17 -37.76
CA TYR A 39 19.85 5.79 -39.09
C TYR A 39 20.61 4.90 -40.08
N THR A 40 21.19 3.77 -39.62
CA THR A 40 22.14 2.96 -40.39
C THR A 40 21.70 1.52 -40.61
N GLY A 41 20.66 1.03 -39.91
CA GLY A 41 20.20 -0.34 -40.11
C GLY A 41 19.03 -0.76 -39.23
N HIS A 42 18.47 -1.95 -39.47
CA HIS A 42 17.48 -2.54 -38.59
C HIS A 42 18.08 -2.84 -37.22
N PHE A 43 17.27 -2.63 -36.19
CA PHE A 43 17.57 -3.07 -34.83
C PHE A 43 16.29 -3.58 -34.17
N ASN A 44 16.48 -4.40 -33.15
CA ASN A 44 15.41 -4.90 -32.29
C ASN A 44 16.00 -5.05 -30.89
N ILE A 45 15.50 -4.25 -29.94
CA ILE A 45 15.83 -4.37 -28.53
C ILE A 45 14.83 -5.36 -27.91
N LYS A 46 15.37 -6.40 -27.27
CA LYS A 46 14.59 -7.41 -26.56
C LYS A 46 13.96 -6.82 -25.30
N ILE A 47 12.64 -6.85 -25.20
CA ILE A 47 11.88 -6.26 -24.09
C ILE A 47 11.69 -7.21 -22.89
N ASP A 48 11.92 -8.50 -23.09
CA ASP A 48 11.87 -9.53 -22.04
C ASP A 48 13.06 -9.43 -21.06
N GLN A 49 14.07 -8.66 -21.41
CA GLN A 49 15.25 -8.37 -20.58
C GLN A 49 15.29 -6.89 -20.17
N PRO A 50 16.03 -6.55 -19.10
CA PRO A 50 16.28 -5.15 -18.75
C PRO A 50 16.95 -4.40 -19.90
N VAL A 51 16.51 -3.17 -20.15
CA VAL A 51 17.11 -2.29 -21.16
C VAL A 51 17.93 -1.23 -20.46
N PHE A 52 19.20 -1.10 -20.84
CA PHE A 52 20.15 -0.17 -20.23
C PHE A 52 20.39 1.02 -21.15
N LEU A 53 20.18 2.22 -20.61
CA LEU A 53 20.36 3.49 -21.32
C LEU A 53 21.33 4.35 -20.52
N GLN A 54 22.37 4.87 -21.18
CA GLN A 54 23.23 5.91 -20.63
C GLN A 54 22.68 7.28 -21.01
N THR A 55 22.37 8.13 -20.03
CA THR A 55 21.87 9.49 -20.28
C THR A 55 23.02 10.46 -20.57
N GLU A 56 22.68 11.64 -21.10
CA GLU A 56 23.62 12.76 -21.24
C GLU A 56 24.20 13.27 -19.90
N THR A 57 23.56 12.94 -18.77
CA THR A 57 24.07 13.21 -17.41
C THR A 57 25.04 12.14 -16.89
N ASN A 58 25.41 11.16 -17.74
CA ASN A 58 26.21 9.98 -17.42
C ASN A 58 25.62 9.10 -16.31
N GLU A 59 24.30 9.06 -16.21
CA GLU A 59 23.61 8.08 -15.37
C GLU A 59 23.15 6.91 -16.23
N ILE A 60 23.14 5.73 -15.62
CA ILE A 60 22.58 4.53 -16.23
C ILE A 60 21.14 4.38 -15.76
N VAL A 61 20.22 4.33 -16.72
CA VAL A 61 18.81 4.02 -16.51
C VAL A 61 18.57 2.57 -16.95
N SER A 62 18.18 1.74 -16.00
CA SER A 62 17.80 0.34 -16.21
C SER A 62 16.28 0.23 -16.22
N LEU A 63 15.72 -0.10 -17.38
CA LEU A 63 14.28 -0.22 -17.59
C LEU A 63 13.84 -1.67 -17.41
N HIS A 64 12.86 -1.88 -16.53
CA HIS A 64 12.31 -3.20 -16.20
C HIS A 64 10.80 -3.27 -16.47
N SER A 65 10.32 -4.50 -16.69
CA SER A 65 8.91 -4.78 -16.99
C SER A 65 8.44 -4.00 -18.21
N ASN A 66 9.14 -4.22 -19.32
CA ASN A 66 9.05 -3.41 -20.53
C ASN A 66 7.92 -3.92 -21.45
N LEU A 67 7.23 -2.97 -22.09
CA LEU A 67 6.24 -3.19 -23.13
C LEU A 67 6.71 -2.47 -24.40
N MET A 68 6.65 -3.16 -25.54
CA MET A 68 6.87 -2.52 -26.83
C MET A 68 5.57 -1.82 -27.24
N ALA A 69 5.63 -0.49 -27.33
CA ALA A 69 4.45 0.31 -27.69
C ALA A 69 4.30 0.44 -29.20
N ASN A 70 5.36 0.90 -29.89
CA ASN A 70 5.35 1.17 -31.32
C ASN A 70 6.73 0.90 -31.95
N SER A 71 6.75 0.22 -33.09
CA SER A 71 7.93 0.13 -33.95
C SER A 71 7.61 0.72 -35.32
N GLY A 72 8.50 1.54 -35.87
CA GLY A 72 8.24 2.24 -37.13
C GLY A 72 9.49 2.48 -37.95
N THR A 73 9.31 2.59 -39.26
CA THR A 73 10.34 3.04 -40.19
C THR A 73 9.79 4.24 -40.95
N ASN A 74 10.48 5.37 -40.85
CA ASN A 74 10.24 6.54 -41.69
C ASN A 74 11.31 6.56 -42.77
N SER A 75 10.93 6.64 -44.04
CA SER A 75 11.87 6.61 -45.16
C SER A 75 11.53 7.65 -46.20
N ARG A 76 12.58 8.23 -46.79
CA ARG A 76 12.52 9.11 -47.94
C ARG A 76 13.24 8.42 -49.09
N SER A 77 12.51 8.13 -50.17
CA SER A 77 13.00 7.47 -51.39
C SER A 77 13.56 8.44 -52.45
N ILE A 78 13.57 9.75 -52.16
CA ILE A 78 14.14 10.78 -53.04
C ILE A 78 15.55 11.09 -52.57
N ALA A 79 16.50 11.12 -53.52
CA ALA A 79 17.91 11.36 -53.25
C ALA A 79 18.16 12.69 -52.47
N PRO A 80 19.06 12.69 -51.47
CA PRO A 80 19.70 11.51 -50.89
C PRO A 80 18.68 10.68 -50.10
N GLU A 81 18.64 9.38 -50.37
CA GLU A 81 17.75 8.45 -49.65
C GLU A 81 18.10 8.46 -48.17
N ARG A 82 17.06 8.45 -47.32
CA ARG A 82 17.21 8.44 -45.86
C ARG A 82 16.19 7.49 -45.26
N ALA A 83 16.58 6.72 -44.27
CA ALA A 83 15.66 5.93 -43.47
C ALA A 83 16.01 6.09 -41.99
N THR A 84 14.98 6.29 -41.17
CA THR A 84 15.07 6.32 -39.71
C THR A 84 14.16 5.24 -39.17
N ARG A 85 14.70 4.39 -38.32
CA ARG A 85 13.93 3.37 -37.61
C ARG A 85 13.77 3.79 -36.17
N ARG A 86 12.61 3.49 -35.60
CA ARG A 86 12.25 3.83 -34.23
C ARG A 86 11.66 2.61 -33.53
N GLN A 87 12.07 2.40 -32.28
CA GLN A 87 11.43 1.48 -31.35
C GLN A 87 11.08 2.24 -30.07
N GLU A 88 9.82 2.17 -29.66
CA GLU A 88 9.31 2.79 -28.45
C GLU A 88 9.09 1.72 -27.36
N ILE A 89 9.63 1.99 -26.18
CA ILE A 89 9.61 1.10 -25.03
C ILE A 89 8.93 1.85 -23.88
N ILE A 90 7.83 1.30 -23.38
CA ILE A 90 7.16 1.76 -22.16
C ILE A 90 7.59 0.84 -21.03
N SER A 91 7.89 1.38 -19.86
CA SER A 91 8.35 0.61 -18.71
C SER A 91 7.51 0.97 -17.48
N ASN A 92 7.36 0.03 -16.55
CA ASN A 92 6.70 0.32 -15.27
C ASN A 92 7.70 0.70 -14.17
N LEU A 93 8.99 0.46 -14.42
CA LEU A 93 10.06 0.61 -13.44
C LEU A 93 11.34 1.09 -14.13
N ALA A 94 11.94 2.15 -13.57
CA ALA A 94 13.28 2.62 -13.92
C ALA A 94 14.18 2.66 -12.68
N VAL A 95 15.37 2.08 -12.80
CA VAL A 95 16.45 2.16 -11.80
C VAL A 95 17.55 3.05 -12.35
N ILE A 96 17.93 4.08 -11.60
CA ILE A 96 18.84 5.14 -12.04
C ILE A 96 20.06 5.13 -11.14
N GLY A 97 21.25 4.93 -11.70
CA GLY A 97 22.48 4.89 -10.92
C GLY A 97 23.75 5.06 -11.75
N HIS A 98 24.87 4.68 -11.14
CA HIS A 98 26.21 4.78 -11.74
C HIS A 98 26.53 3.56 -12.63
N ASP A 99 25.88 2.43 -12.40
CA ASP A 99 26.02 1.19 -13.16
C ASP A 99 24.64 0.57 -13.49
N PRO A 100 24.56 -0.36 -14.46
CA PRO A 100 23.34 -1.08 -14.76
C PRO A 100 22.82 -1.89 -13.56
N TRP A 101 21.50 -1.90 -13.36
CA TRP A 101 20.82 -2.82 -12.45
C TRP A 101 20.27 -4.00 -13.25
N THR A 102 20.95 -5.12 -13.19
CA THR A 102 20.65 -6.33 -13.96
C THR A 102 19.53 -7.15 -13.33
N ALA A 103 19.09 -8.20 -14.02
CA ALA A 103 18.08 -9.13 -13.48
C ALA A 103 18.62 -10.00 -12.33
N GLU A 104 19.94 -10.16 -12.22
CA GLU A 104 20.60 -10.96 -11.18
C GLU A 104 20.84 -10.14 -9.90
N ASP A 105 20.84 -8.82 -10.02
CA ASP A 105 21.03 -7.91 -8.90
C ASP A 105 19.90 -8.00 -7.88
N ARG A 106 20.29 -7.89 -6.60
CA ARG A 106 19.38 -7.98 -5.46
C ARG A 106 19.49 -6.77 -4.56
N VAL A 107 18.34 -6.34 -4.05
CA VAL A 107 18.19 -5.25 -3.10
C VAL A 107 18.48 -5.79 -1.72
N LYS A 108 19.57 -5.30 -1.11
CA LYS A 108 19.90 -5.54 0.30
C LYS A 108 19.28 -4.47 1.20
N ARG A 109 19.15 -3.25 0.70
CA ARG A 109 18.59 -2.12 1.45
C ARG A 109 17.74 -1.24 0.54
N VAL A 110 16.63 -0.74 1.08
CA VAL A 110 15.79 0.28 0.46
C VAL A 110 15.58 1.43 1.44
N VAL A 111 15.60 2.65 0.92
CA VAL A 111 15.32 3.90 1.62
C VAL A 111 14.25 4.66 0.85
N PHE A 112 13.25 5.19 1.52
CA PHE A 112 12.15 5.91 0.87
C PHE A 112 11.56 6.98 1.79
N ARG A 113 10.75 7.84 1.20
CA ARG A 113 9.97 8.87 1.90
C ARG A 113 8.50 8.61 1.70
N VAL A 114 7.70 8.99 2.68
CA VAL A 114 6.24 9.00 2.56
C VAL A 114 5.78 10.40 2.94
N LYS A 115 5.12 11.09 2.01
CA LYS A 115 4.64 12.46 2.28
C LYS A 115 3.62 12.44 3.42
N HIS A 116 3.44 13.60 4.06
CA HIS A 116 2.46 13.81 5.14
C HIS A 116 2.71 13.02 6.44
N THR A 117 3.83 12.30 6.56
CA THR A 117 4.19 11.56 7.78
C THR A 117 5.00 12.37 8.79
N LYS A 118 5.30 13.65 8.49
CA LYS A 118 6.13 14.50 9.36
C LYS A 118 5.57 14.62 10.78
N GLN A 119 4.27 14.87 10.92
CA GLN A 119 3.64 14.95 12.23
C GLN A 119 3.55 13.57 12.88
N LEU A 120 3.31 12.50 12.10
CA LEU A 120 3.19 11.12 12.60
C LEU A 120 4.47 10.67 13.28
N MET A 121 5.59 11.05 12.66
CA MET A 121 6.93 10.73 13.08
C MET A 121 7.58 11.87 13.87
N HIS A 122 6.83 12.84 14.41
CA HIS A 122 7.38 13.92 15.22
C HIS A 122 7.64 13.43 16.65
N HIS A 123 8.89 13.50 17.11
CA HIS A 123 9.32 13.14 18.44
C HIS A 123 9.94 14.35 19.12
N GLU A 124 9.27 14.86 20.16
CA GLU A 124 9.56 16.17 20.78
C GLU A 124 11.05 16.27 21.17
N ALA A 125 11.52 15.35 22.01
CA ALA A 125 12.88 15.37 22.55
C ALA A 125 13.96 15.25 21.46
N LYS A 126 13.75 14.41 20.44
CA LYS A 126 14.71 14.23 19.32
C LYS A 126 14.75 15.47 18.43
N VAL A 127 13.60 16.05 18.12
CA VAL A 127 13.52 17.28 17.32
C VAL A 127 14.16 18.45 18.05
N GLU A 128 13.94 18.59 19.36
CA GLU A 128 14.64 19.59 20.17
C GLU A 128 16.16 19.37 20.19
N ALA A 129 16.62 18.14 20.38
CA ALA A 129 18.04 17.80 20.39
C ALA A 129 18.73 18.12 19.05
N ILE A 130 18.06 17.82 17.94
CA ILE A 130 18.50 18.18 16.59
C ILE A 130 18.58 19.71 16.44
N GLY A 131 17.56 20.44 16.91
CA GLY A 131 17.53 21.91 16.81
C GLY A 131 18.59 22.62 17.66
N ARG A 132 19.06 22.00 18.75
CA ARG A 132 20.10 22.56 19.63
C ARG A 132 21.52 22.16 19.25
N SER A 133 21.69 21.17 18.36
CA SER A 133 22.99 20.61 18.01
C SER A 133 23.45 21.10 16.64
N ARG A 134 24.63 21.75 16.58
CA ARG A 134 25.25 22.16 15.30
C ARG A 134 25.56 20.95 14.40
N PHE A 135 25.95 19.83 15.01
CA PHE A 135 26.18 18.55 14.35
C PHE A 135 25.45 17.45 15.14
N PRO A 136 24.18 17.14 14.80
CA PRO A 136 23.45 16.10 15.48
C PRO A 136 24.11 14.74 15.29
N GLU A 137 24.24 13.98 16.38
CA GLU A 137 24.72 12.60 16.35
C GLU A 137 23.67 11.66 15.73
N GLU A 138 24.10 10.46 15.31
CA GLU A 138 23.24 9.45 14.70
C GLU A 138 22.06 9.07 15.61
N GLU A 139 22.26 9.07 16.93
CA GLU A 139 21.23 8.80 17.94
C GLU A 139 20.12 9.87 17.96
N HIS A 140 20.48 11.14 17.75
CA HIS A 140 19.51 12.24 17.68
C HIS A 140 18.64 12.12 16.42
N LEU A 141 19.22 11.68 15.30
CA LEU A 141 18.53 11.55 14.03
C LEU A 141 17.69 10.28 13.94
N THR A 142 18.12 9.19 14.58
CA THR A 142 17.41 7.91 14.53
C THR A 142 16.13 7.98 15.36
N ILE A 143 14.99 7.72 14.73
CA ILE A 143 13.70 7.59 15.43
C ILE A 143 13.59 6.18 16.01
N PHE A 144 13.75 5.15 15.16
CA PHE A 144 13.79 3.76 15.62
C PHE A 144 14.55 2.86 14.66
N HIS A 145 14.87 1.66 15.17
CA HIS A 145 15.53 0.57 14.47
C HIS A 145 15.04 -0.76 15.08
N ASP A 146 14.25 -1.52 14.34
CA ASP A 146 13.59 -2.75 14.85
C ASP A 146 13.69 -3.89 13.85
N ALA A 147 13.58 -5.13 14.34
CA ALA A 147 13.56 -6.32 13.50
C ALA A 147 12.13 -6.83 13.28
N ALA A 148 11.80 -7.21 12.04
CA ALA A 148 10.54 -7.86 11.68
C ALA A 148 10.76 -8.79 10.47
N ASP A 149 10.27 -10.03 10.55
CA ASP A 149 10.28 -11.04 9.47
C ASP A 149 11.61 -11.14 8.69
N GLY A 150 12.73 -11.28 9.41
CA GLY A 150 14.07 -11.37 8.80
C GLY A 150 14.55 -10.09 8.12
N MET A 151 13.93 -8.96 8.44
CA MET A 151 14.30 -7.62 7.98
C MET A 151 14.54 -6.70 9.18
N THR A 152 15.24 -5.61 8.91
CA THR A 152 15.43 -4.51 9.83
C THR A 152 14.70 -3.30 9.29
N LEU A 153 13.73 -2.81 10.05
CA LEU A 153 12.94 -1.62 9.79
C LEU A 153 13.57 -0.44 10.50
N ASN A 154 13.67 0.71 9.84
CA ASN A 154 14.18 1.91 10.48
C ASN A 154 13.48 3.17 9.99
N ALA A 155 13.47 4.17 10.87
CA ALA A 155 13.07 5.52 10.55
C ALA A 155 14.04 6.50 11.20
N TRP A 156 14.38 7.56 10.48
CA TRP A 156 15.26 8.62 10.96
C TRP A 156 14.87 9.96 10.35
N TYR A 157 15.27 11.04 11.00
CA TYR A 157 15.16 12.37 10.42
C TYR A 157 16.29 12.62 9.44
N ALA A 158 15.92 13.05 8.24
CA ALA A 158 16.84 13.68 7.32
C ALA A 158 16.63 15.19 7.36
N ALA A 159 17.72 15.93 7.20
CA ALA A 159 17.74 17.38 7.34
C ALA A 159 18.49 18.06 6.18
N THR A 160 18.09 19.27 5.83
CA THR A 160 18.92 20.20 5.06
C THR A 160 19.46 21.29 5.97
N TYR A 161 20.72 21.68 5.79
CA TYR A 161 21.35 22.78 6.53
C TYR A 161 21.56 23.98 5.60
N GLY A 162 21.37 25.17 6.14
CA GLY A 162 21.81 26.40 5.48
C GLY A 162 23.33 26.53 5.48
N MET A 163 23.85 27.52 4.75
CA MET A 163 25.29 27.85 4.73
C MET A 163 25.86 28.17 6.11
N GLU A 164 25.01 28.63 7.05
CA GLU A 164 25.40 28.99 8.41
C GLU A 164 25.47 27.76 9.34
N PHE A 165 24.90 26.61 8.95
CA PHE A 165 24.89 25.33 9.70
C PHE A 165 24.42 25.41 11.17
N ASP A 166 23.76 26.50 11.59
CA ASP A 166 23.37 26.66 12.99
C ASP A 166 22.12 25.85 13.37
N THR A 167 21.16 25.72 12.44
CA THR A 167 19.96 24.89 12.60
C THR A 167 19.53 24.27 11.25
N PRO A 168 18.86 23.10 11.26
CA PRO A 168 18.33 22.52 10.04
C PRO A 168 17.18 23.39 9.50
N LYS A 169 17.25 23.71 8.20
CA LYS A 169 16.21 24.47 7.49
C LYS A 169 14.93 23.66 7.32
N GLU A 170 15.10 22.38 7.00
CA GLU A 170 14.01 21.44 6.85
C GLU A 170 14.37 20.13 7.53
N LEU A 171 13.37 19.51 8.14
CA LEU A 171 13.45 18.21 8.80
C LEU A 171 12.27 17.36 8.32
N TRP A 172 12.55 16.15 7.85
CA TRP A 172 11.52 15.22 7.41
C TRP A 172 11.89 13.76 7.77
N PRO A 173 10.90 12.90 8.05
CA PRO A 173 11.14 11.49 8.29
C PRO A 173 11.55 10.79 6.98
N THR A 174 12.50 9.88 7.11
CA THR A 174 12.92 8.95 6.07
C THR A 174 12.81 7.54 6.63
N PHE A 175 12.36 6.61 5.81
CA PHE A 175 12.12 5.22 6.19
C PHE A 175 13.07 4.31 5.43
N GLY A 176 13.38 3.16 6.01
CA GLY A 176 14.18 2.16 5.35
C GLY A 176 13.89 0.75 5.82
N ILE A 177 14.24 -0.18 4.92
CA ILE A 177 14.19 -1.62 5.16
C ILE A 177 15.54 -2.16 4.73
N GLU A 178 16.22 -2.86 5.63
CA GLU A 178 17.37 -3.69 5.30
C GLU A 178 16.97 -5.16 5.40
N PHE A 179 17.18 -5.90 4.32
CA PHE A 179 16.76 -7.30 4.24
C PHE A 179 17.87 -8.19 4.78
N GLY A 180 17.56 -9.14 5.67
CA GLY A 180 18.52 -10.17 6.08
C GLY A 180 19.05 -10.94 4.87
N GLU A 181 18.14 -11.38 4.01
CA GLU A 181 18.43 -11.99 2.70
C GLU A 181 18.11 -11.01 1.56
N PRO A 182 19.06 -10.70 0.65
CA PRO A 182 18.82 -9.80 -0.48
C PRO A 182 17.62 -10.23 -1.33
N ARG A 183 16.76 -9.27 -1.71
CA ARG A 183 15.51 -9.50 -2.45
C ARG A 183 15.63 -9.11 -3.93
N PRO A 184 14.99 -9.83 -4.87
CA PRO A 184 14.86 -9.37 -6.24
C PRO A 184 14.15 -8.02 -6.33
N ILE A 185 14.40 -7.28 -7.42
CA ILE A 185 13.78 -5.97 -7.64
C ILE A 185 12.25 -6.00 -7.69
N ARG A 186 11.66 -7.15 -8.07
CA ARG A 186 10.20 -7.33 -8.10
C ARG A 186 9.59 -7.55 -6.72
N ASP A 187 10.38 -7.99 -5.75
CA ASP A 187 9.87 -8.47 -4.46
C ASP A 187 10.02 -7.42 -3.35
N TYR A 188 11.11 -6.64 -3.36
CA TYR A 188 11.35 -5.64 -2.31
C TYR A 188 10.23 -4.59 -2.21
N ILE A 189 9.60 -4.26 -3.34
CA ILE A 189 8.55 -3.24 -3.41
C ILE A 189 7.30 -3.67 -2.64
N LEU A 190 7.03 -4.98 -2.54
CA LEU A 190 5.93 -5.50 -1.72
C LEU A 190 6.13 -5.15 -0.25
N HIS A 191 7.36 -5.24 0.26
CA HIS A 191 7.69 -4.88 1.64
C HIS A 191 7.64 -3.37 1.87
N VAL A 192 8.02 -2.56 0.87
CA VAL A 192 7.84 -1.10 0.93
C VAL A 192 6.35 -0.76 0.97
N SER A 193 5.52 -1.41 0.16
CA SER A 193 4.07 -1.27 0.18
C SER A 193 3.48 -1.67 1.53
N ASP A 194 3.84 -2.84 2.07
CA ASP A 194 3.37 -3.31 3.38
C ASP A 194 3.69 -2.28 4.50
N TYR A 195 4.86 -1.62 4.44
CA TYR A 195 5.23 -0.53 5.35
C TYR A 195 4.38 0.73 5.11
N VAL A 196 4.22 1.16 3.86
CA VAL A 196 3.41 2.34 3.51
C VAL A 196 1.95 2.13 3.88
N ASP A 197 1.44 0.91 3.79
CA ASP A 197 0.07 0.54 4.18
C ASP A 197 -0.13 0.72 5.68
N PHE A 198 0.89 0.42 6.51
CA PHE A 198 0.84 0.74 7.94
C PHE A 198 0.73 2.25 8.19
N LEU A 199 1.54 3.06 7.50
CA LEU A 199 1.50 4.53 7.65
C LEU A 199 0.17 5.09 7.14
N SER A 200 -0.37 4.50 6.08
CA SER A 200 -1.68 4.81 5.50
C SER A 200 -2.81 4.47 6.47
N PHE A 201 -2.73 3.30 7.11
CA PHE A 201 -3.62 2.87 8.18
C PHE A 201 -3.60 3.88 9.34
N CYS A 202 -2.41 4.30 9.80
CA CYS A 202 -2.30 5.28 10.89
C CYS A 202 -3.07 6.58 10.58
N LEU A 203 -3.00 7.07 9.34
CA LEU A 203 -3.63 8.32 8.94
C LEU A 203 -5.04 8.15 8.36
N GLY A 204 -5.51 6.92 8.14
CA GLY A 204 -6.80 6.64 7.50
C GLY A 204 -6.88 7.15 6.05
N VAL A 205 -5.76 7.24 5.35
CA VAL A 205 -5.67 7.76 3.98
C VAL A 205 -4.66 6.96 3.16
N LYS A 206 -4.80 7.02 1.83
CA LYS A 206 -3.89 6.36 0.91
C LYS A 206 -2.61 7.17 0.74
N LEU A 207 -1.49 6.67 1.25
CA LEU A 207 -0.16 7.25 1.04
C LEU A 207 0.61 6.50 -0.05
N LYS A 208 1.73 7.07 -0.48
CA LYS A 208 2.64 6.44 -1.43
C LYS A 208 4.10 6.65 -1.05
N PRO A 209 4.96 5.68 -1.38
CA PRO A 209 6.40 5.89 -1.27
C PRO A 209 6.90 6.82 -2.39
N SER A 210 7.90 7.62 -2.06
CA SER A 210 8.56 8.56 -2.96
C SER A 210 10.06 8.61 -2.65
N ALA A 211 10.84 9.18 -3.56
CA ALA A 211 12.30 9.28 -3.42
C ALA A 211 12.95 7.93 -3.03
N ILE A 212 12.47 6.84 -3.64
CA ILE A 212 12.92 5.48 -3.35
C ILE A 212 14.37 5.34 -3.83
N ARG A 213 15.21 4.75 -2.99
CA ARG A 213 16.60 4.44 -3.27
C ARG A 213 16.90 3.02 -2.83
N ILE A 214 17.62 2.27 -3.64
CA ILE A 214 18.02 0.88 -3.35
C ILE A 214 19.54 0.73 -3.38
N ASP A 215 20.01 -0.29 -2.69
CA ASP A 215 21.43 -0.63 -2.59
C ASP A 215 21.62 -2.15 -2.54
N ARG A 216 22.76 -2.61 -3.07
CA ARG A 216 23.25 -4.00 -2.99
C ARG A 216 23.94 -4.28 -1.65
N LEU A 217 24.39 -3.24 -0.96
CA LEU A 217 25.11 -3.32 0.31
C LEU A 217 24.18 -3.17 1.51
N SER A 218 24.53 -3.81 2.62
CA SER A 218 23.95 -3.49 3.93
C SER A 218 24.41 -2.12 4.40
N PHE A 219 23.77 -1.56 5.43
CA PHE A 219 24.19 -0.29 6.01
C PHE A 219 25.63 -0.34 6.54
N ALA A 220 26.02 -1.45 7.17
CA ALA A 220 27.37 -1.66 7.67
C ALA A 220 28.40 -1.71 6.53
N GLN A 221 28.11 -2.47 5.47
CA GLN A 221 28.97 -2.57 4.28
C GLN A 221 29.08 -1.23 3.55
N MET A 222 27.97 -0.48 3.46
CA MET A 222 27.96 0.86 2.88
C MET A 222 28.83 1.82 3.71
N LYS A 223 28.72 1.83 5.05
CA LYS A 223 29.56 2.65 5.92
C LYS A 223 31.06 2.34 5.71
N GLU A 224 31.40 1.06 5.58
CA GLU A 224 32.77 0.64 5.29
C GLU A 224 33.26 1.15 3.92
N ALA A 225 32.46 0.96 2.87
CA ALA A 225 32.78 1.41 1.51
C ALA A 225 32.91 2.95 1.42
N VAL A 226 32.08 3.69 2.18
CA VAL A 226 32.21 5.15 2.31
C VAL A 226 33.54 5.53 2.95
N GLY A 227 33.94 4.86 4.03
CA GLY A 227 35.23 5.08 4.70
C GLY A 227 36.43 4.83 3.77
N LYS A 228 36.28 3.89 2.82
CA LYS A 228 37.28 3.58 1.78
C LYS A 228 37.19 4.47 0.54
N HIS A 229 36.21 5.37 0.45
CA HIS A 229 35.91 6.16 -0.76
C HIS A 229 35.56 5.31 -1.99
N GLU A 230 35.05 4.09 -1.77
CA GLU A 230 34.66 3.13 -2.82
C GLU A 230 33.16 3.15 -3.08
N TYR A 231 32.38 3.85 -2.26
CA TYR A 231 30.91 3.87 -2.36
C TYR A 231 30.42 4.87 -3.43
N PRO A 232 29.86 4.38 -4.55
CA PRO A 232 29.44 5.23 -5.68
C PRO A 232 28.08 5.90 -5.47
N GLY A 233 27.33 5.51 -4.43
CA GLY A 233 25.99 6.00 -4.14
C GLY A 233 24.88 4.98 -4.42
N ASN A 234 23.70 5.23 -3.85
CA ASN A 234 22.51 4.40 -4.07
C ASN A 234 21.93 4.61 -5.48
N HIS A 235 21.17 3.63 -5.95
CA HIS A 235 20.34 3.77 -7.14
C HIS A 235 18.99 4.38 -6.78
N GLY A 236 18.55 5.40 -7.53
CA GLY A 236 17.19 5.91 -7.46
C GLY A 236 16.22 4.98 -8.18
N VAL A 237 14.99 4.86 -7.68
CA VAL A 237 13.96 4.04 -8.30
C VAL A 237 12.70 4.85 -8.56
N HIS A 238 12.19 4.73 -9.79
CA HIS A 238 10.94 5.33 -10.24
C HIS A 238 9.96 4.24 -10.67
N TYR A 239 8.74 4.34 -10.14
CA TYR A 239 7.60 3.51 -10.51
C TYR A 239 6.49 4.40 -11.05
N THR A 240 5.79 3.91 -12.06
CA THR A 240 4.49 4.47 -12.46
C THR A 240 3.42 3.93 -11.52
N TRP A 241 2.91 4.79 -10.64
CA TRP A 241 1.88 4.40 -9.66
C TRP A 241 0.48 4.64 -10.24
N PRO A 242 -0.42 3.64 -10.25
CA PRO A 242 -1.69 3.72 -10.98
C PRO A 242 -2.73 4.70 -10.41
N GLU A 243 -2.52 5.26 -9.22
CA GLU A 243 -3.57 5.97 -8.47
C GLU A 243 -3.19 7.42 -8.22
N THR A 244 -4.07 8.26 -7.68
CA THR A 244 -3.72 9.66 -7.35
C THR A 244 -3.30 9.76 -5.88
N GLU A 245 -2.26 10.53 -5.56
CA GLU A 245 -1.90 10.82 -4.17
C GLU A 245 -2.97 11.73 -3.54
N VAL A 246 -3.26 11.53 -2.25
CA VAL A 246 -4.22 12.37 -1.50
C VAL A 246 -3.67 13.80 -1.41
N SER A 247 -4.50 14.80 -1.73
CA SER A 247 -4.16 16.20 -1.49
C SER A 247 -4.25 16.53 0.01
N ASP A 248 -3.45 17.51 0.46
CA ASP A 248 -3.20 17.82 1.87
C ASP A 248 -4.41 18.13 2.80
N PRO A 249 -5.62 18.58 2.37
CA PRO A 249 -6.63 19.06 3.33
C PRO A 249 -7.27 18.00 4.25
N ASP A 250 -7.11 16.70 3.96
CA ASP A 250 -7.77 15.64 4.73
C ASP A 250 -6.89 15.02 5.84
N LEU A 251 -5.64 15.45 5.96
CA LEU A 251 -4.67 14.81 6.84
C LEU A 251 -4.79 15.33 8.28
N TRP A 252 -5.39 14.51 9.14
CA TRP A 252 -5.52 14.78 10.56
C TRP A 252 -4.84 13.68 11.38
N ILE A 253 -3.68 14.01 11.97
CA ILE A 253 -2.94 13.08 12.84
C ILE A 253 -3.66 12.79 14.16
N GLY A 254 -4.50 13.69 14.66
CA GLY A 254 -5.10 13.55 15.98
C GLY A 254 -6.02 12.33 16.13
N GLY A 255 -6.35 11.66 15.02
CA GLY A 255 -7.07 10.39 14.99
C GLY A 255 -6.19 9.14 14.81
N SER A 256 -4.86 9.29 14.74
CA SER A 256 -3.95 8.16 14.55
C SER A 256 -3.91 7.27 15.79
N PRO A 257 -3.99 5.94 15.65
CA PRO A 257 -3.88 5.01 16.77
C PRO A 257 -2.48 5.01 17.39
N VAL A 258 -1.44 5.37 16.63
CA VAL A 258 -0.06 5.46 17.11
C VAL A 258 0.65 6.67 16.50
N ARG A 259 1.65 7.22 17.18
CA ARG A 259 2.52 8.31 16.69
C ARG A 259 3.84 8.27 17.44
N ALA A 260 4.80 9.12 17.09
CA ALA A 260 6.14 9.11 17.68
C ALA A 260 6.41 10.27 18.65
N TRP A 261 5.39 10.86 19.28
CA TRP A 261 5.49 12.11 20.05
C TRP A 261 6.55 12.06 21.16
N ASP A 262 6.53 10.96 21.92
CA ASP A 262 7.45 10.64 23.00
C ASP A 262 7.83 9.14 22.95
N ASP A 263 8.62 8.69 23.91
CA ASP A 263 9.15 7.33 23.96
C ASP A 263 8.04 6.27 24.14
N ASP A 264 6.96 6.58 24.87
CA ASP A 264 5.86 5.65 25.14
C ASP A 264 4.98 5.46 23.88
N GLU A 265 4.66 6.56 23.20
CA GLU A 265 3.94 6.52 21.93
C GLU A 265 4.79 5.88 20.83
N LEU A 266 6.08 6.20 20.78
CA LEU A 266 7.03 5.58 19.85
C LEU A 266 7.15 4.08 20.11
N ALA A 267 7.21 3.63 21.37
CA ALA A 267 7.23 2.20 21.69
C ALA A 267 5.97 1.48 21.17
N SER A 268 4.80 2.09 21.32
CA SER A 268 3.54 1.56 20.77
C SER A 268 3.54 1.52 19.24
N LEU A 269 4.04 2.57 18.58
CA LEU A 269 4.19 2.63 17.12
C LEU A 269 5.09 1.51 16.61
N ARG A 270 6.27 1.34 17.23
CA ARG A 270 7.24 0.29 16.89
C ARG A 270 6.64 -1.10 17.04
N ALA A 271 6.00 -1.38 18.17
CA ALA A 271 5.36 -2.67 18.42
C ALA A 271 4.24 -2.96 17.41
N CYS A 272 3.41 -1.97 17.06
CA CYS A 272 2.38 -2.10 16.04
C CYS A 272 2.97 -2.37 14.65
N LEU A 273 4.01 -1.62 14.26
CA LEU A 273 4.68 -1.81 12.96
C LEU A 273 5.32 -3.19 12.85
N VAL A 274 5.98 -3.68 13.90
CA VAL A 274 6.59 -5.02 13.91
C VAL A 274 5.53 -6.10 13.73
N ILE A 275 4.40 -6.04 14.45
CA ILE A 275 3.29 -6.99 14.27
C ILE A 275 2.68 -6.89 12.87
N TRP A 276 2.49 -5.66 12.36
CA TRP A 276 2.00 -5.41 11.01
C TRP A 276 2.89 -6.08 9.95
N MET A 277 4.19 -5.84 10.02
CA MET A 277 5.15 -6.38 9.06
C MET A 277 5.28 -7.91 9.18
N ASN A 278 5.27 -8.47 10.40
CA ASN A 278 5.35 -9.92 10.61
C ASN A 278 4.14 -10.67 10.04
N ARG A 279 2.95 -10.07 10.03
CA ARG A 279 1.73 -10.71 9.48
C ARG A 279 1.46 -10.37 8.02
N ALA A 280 2.19 -9.41 7.43
CA ALA A 280 1.91 -8.82 6.13
C ALA A 280 1.75 -9.86 5.01
N ALA A 281 2.59 -10.90 4.98
CA ALA A 281 2.49 -11.95 3.97
C ALA A 281 1.11 -12.64 3.93
N SER A 282 0.48 -12.82 5.09
CA SER A 282 -0.86 -13.42 5.24
C SER A 282 -2.02 -12.42 5.19
N TRP A 283 -1.73 -11.13 5.33
CA TRP A 283 -2.71 -10.03 5.36
C TRP A 283 -2.67 -9.15 4.11
N ARG A 284 -1.84 -9.47 3.11
CA ARG A 284 -1.60 -8.60 1.96
C ARG A 284 -2.87 -8.28 1.18
N ASP A 285 -3.75 -9.25 1.00
CA ASP A 285 -5.04 -9.02 0.33
C ASP A 285 -5.93 -8.07 1.14
N THR A 286 -5.96 -8.24 2.47
CA THR A 286 -6.64 -7.33 3.41
C THR A 286 -6.07 -5.90 3.30
N TYR A 287 -4.74 -5.74 3.24
CA TYR A 287 -4.11 -4.42 3.11
C TYR A 287 -4.39 -3.79 1.75
N ASN A 288 -4.35 -4.56 0.68
CA ASN A 288 -4.73 -4.09 -0.66
C ASN A 288 -6.18 -3.59 -0.69
N LEU A 289 -7.11 -4.30 -0.05
CA LEU A 289 -8.52 -3.91 0.04
C LEU A 289 -8.74 -2.67 0.91
N MET A 290 -8.01 -2.54 2.02
CA MET A 290 -7.95 -1.32 2.83
C MET A 290 -7.49 -0.12 1.98
N MET A 291 -6.39 -0.28 1.26
CA MET A 291 -5.82 0.77 0.41
C MET A 291 -6.71 1.11 -0.78
N ALA A 292 -7.47 0.16 -1.32
CA ALA A 292 -8.50 0.43 -2.32
C ALA A 292 -9.64 1.27 -1.72
N GLY A 293 -10.09 0.95 -0.49
CA GLY A 293 -11.07 1.74 0.25
C GLY A 293 -10.61 3.18 0.46
N PHE A 294 -9.36 3.38 0.92
CA PHE A 294 -8.79 4.71 1.11
C PHE A 294 -8.64 5.50 -0.19
N GLY A 295 -8.30 4.83 -1.31
CA GLY A 295 -8.24 5.46 -2.64
C GLY A 295 -9.60 5.97 -3.13
N LEU A 296 -10.68 5.31 -2.72
CA LEU A 296 -12.05 5.68 -3.09
C LEU A 296 -12.77 6.53 -2.03
N LYS A 297 -12.07 7.03 -0.99
CA LYS A 297 -12.71 7.70 0.16
C LYS A 297 -13.58 8.92 -0.21
N ASN A 298 -13.24 9.60 -1.30
CA ASN A 298 -13.95 10.80 -1.79
C ASN A 298 -15.02 10.48 -2.85
N VAL A 299 -15.21 9.20 -3.18
CA VAL A 299 -16.19 8.72 -4.16
C VAL A 299 -17.20 7.83 -3.45
N VAL A 300 -18.49 8.03 -3.71
CA VAL A 300 -19.54 7.09 -3.27
C VAL A 300 -19.92 6.22 -4.46
N SER A 301 -19.52 4.95 -4.43
CA SER A 301 -19.74 4.03 -5.55
C SER A 301 -20.04 2.59 -5.08
N SER A 302 -20.65 1.81 -5.97
CA SER A 302 -20.82 0.35 -5.77
C SER A 302 -19.48 -0.35 -5.55
N GLU A 303 -18.45 0.06 -6.29
CA GLU A 303 -17.10 -0.50 -6.15
C GLU A 303 -16.53 -0.31 -4.75
N ARG A 304 -16.72 0.89 -4.16
CA ARG A 304 -16.28 1.17 -2.80
C ARG A 304 -16.94 0.25 -1.77
N LEU A 305 -18.26 0.08 -1.85
CA LEU A 305 -18.98 -0.84 -0.97
C LEU A 305 -18.54 -2.29 -1.18
N LEU A 306 -18.39 -2.73 -2.43
CA LEU A 306 -17.95 -4.09 -2.76
C LEU A 306 -16.54 -4.36 -2.19
N ASN A 307 -15.62 -3.39 -2.31
CA ASN A 307 -14.28 -3.49 -1.73
C ASN A 307 -14.33 -3.55 -0.20
N ALA A 308 -15.15 -2.73 0.46
CA ALA A 308 -15.33 -2.80 1.92
C ALA A 308 -15.92 -4.14 2.38
N CYS A 309 -16.87 -4.72 1.64
CA CYS A 309 -17.39 -6.04 1.96
C CYS A 309 -16.36 -7.16 1.76
N ARG A 310 -15.57 -7.09 0.68
CA ARG A 310 -14.45 -8.04 0.45
C ARG A 310 -13.38 -7.90 1.54
N TRP A 311 -13.11 -6.68 1.99
CA TRP A 311 -12.20 -6.41 3.09
C TRP A 311 -12.66 -7.14 4.36
N LEU A 312 -13.94 -7.03 4.73
CA LEU A 312 -14.50 -7.76 5.87
C LEU A 312 -14.38 -9.29 5.73
N GLU A 313 -14.54 -9.81 4.51
CA GLU A 313 -14.47 -11.25 4.21
C GLU A 313 -13.03 -11.79 4.33
N ASP A 314 -12.04 -10.96 4.00
CA ASP A 314 -10.64 -11.34 4.06
C ASP A 314 -10.08 -11.31 5.49
N ILE A 315 -10.58 -10.40 6.34
CA ILE A 315 -10.17 -10.31 7.75
C ILE A 315 -10.52 -11.62 8.50
N PRO A 316 -9.55 -12.32 9.11
CA PRO A 316 -9.77 -13.62 9.75
C PRO A 316 -10.89 -13.62 10.82
N VAL A 317 -10.85 -12.68 11.77
CA VAL A 317 -11.88 -12.53 12.83
C VAL A 317 -13.25 -12.12 12.27
N GLY A 318 -13.23 -11.48 11.09
CA GLY A 318 -14.40 -11.02 10.39
C GLY A 318 -15.27 -12.16 9.92
N ARG A 319 -14.74 -13.35 9.62
CA ARG A 319 -15.46 -14.46 8.99
C ARG A 319 -16.64 -14.98 9.83
N ALA A 320 -17.63 -15.56 9.14
CA ALA A 320 -18.82 -16.12 9.78
C ALA A 320 -18.45 -17.34 10.65
N GLN A 321 -18.92 -17.37 11.89
CA GLN A 321 -18.69 -18.48 12.82
C GLN A 321 -19.90 -19.43 12.89
N PRO A 322 -19.70 -20.72 13.26
CA PRO A 322 -20.81 -21.62 13.54
C PRO A 322 -21.63 -21.12 14.74
N ALA A 323 -22.92 -20.89 14.55
CA ALA A 323 -23.88 -20.55 15.60
C ALA A 323 -24.48 -21.80 16.27
N LEU A 324 -24.51 -22.94 15.55
CA LEU A 324 -25.01 -24.22 16.05
C LEU A 324 -23.90 -25.27 16.03
N SER A 325 -23.94 -26.17 17.02
CA SER A 325 -23.03 -27.31 17.08
C SER A 325 -23.35 -28.32 15.97
N SER A 326 -22.36 -29.15 15.59
CA SER A 326 -22.60 -30.21 14.61
C SER A 326 -23.68 -31.18 15.08
N SER A 327 -23.72 -31.50 16.39
CA SER A 327 -24.74 -32.38 16.95
C SER A 327 -26.15 -31.80 16.87
N ASP A 328 -26.32 -30.49 17.06
CA ASP A 328 -27.64 -29.84 16.93
C ASP A 328 -28.11 -29.88 15.47
N ILE A 329 -27.19 -29.62 14.53
CA ILE A 329 -27.47 -29.70 13.09
C ILE A 329 -27.87 -31.11 12.68
N ASP A 330 -27.18 -32.13 13.18
CA ASP A 330 -27.50 -33.53 12.90
C ASP A 330 -28.86 -33.92 13.49
N ALA A 331 -29.18 -33.46 14.71
CA ALA A 331 -30.49 -33.69 15.34
C ALA A 331 -31.63 -33.01 14.58
N ILE A 332 -31.45 -31.74 14.18
CA ILE A 332 -32.43 -31.00 13.36
C ILE A 332 -32.62 -31.68 12.00
N THR A 333 -31.52 -32.11 11.38
CA THR A 333 -31.54 -32.83 10.11
C THR A 333 -32.31 -34.14 10.25
N ALA A 334 -32.02 -34.95 11.25
CA ALA A 334 -32.71 -36.22 11.50
C ALA A 334 -34.21 -36.01 11.73
N ALA A 335 -34.59 -35.01 12.51
CA ALA A 335 -36.00 -34.68 12.76
C ALA A 335 -36.72 -34.23 11.47
N ALA A 336 -36.10 -33.36 10.68
CA ALA A 336 -36.68 -32.87 9.42
C ALA A 336 -36.79 -33.99 8.37
N VAL A 337 -35.78 -34.86 8.27
CA VAL A 337 -35.79 -36.04 7.37
C VAL A 337 -36.90 -37.00 7.77
N SER A 338 -37.00 -37.34 9.07
CA SER A 338 -38.06 -38.20 9.58
C SER A 338 -39.44 -37.65 9.21
N LYS A 339 -39.65 -36.34 9.41
CA LYS A 339 -40.93 -35.71 9.08
C LYS A 339 -41.24 -35.71 7.59
N ALA A 340 -40.23 -35.50 6.74
CA ALA A 340 -40.42 -35.53 5.29
C ALA A 340 -40.83 -36.93 4.80
N LEU A 341 -40.25 -37.98 5.38
CA LEU A 341 -40.62 -39.37 5.08
C LEU A 341 -42.04 -39.68 5.55
N GLU A 342 -42.45 -39.22 6.74
CA GLU A 342 -43.83 -39.35 7.24
C GLU A 342 -44.85 -38.70 6.29
N LEU A 343 -44.49 -37.58 5.66
CA LEU A 343 -45.34 -36.86 4.70
C LEU A 343 -45.36 -37.50 3.30
N GLY A 344 -44.69 -38.64 3.11
CA GLY A 344 -44.69 -39.40 1.86
C GLY A 344 -43.65 -38.94 0.83
N HIS A 345 -42.69 -38.09 1.21
CA HIS A 345 -41.57 -37.75 0.33
C HIS A 345 -40.55 -38.90 0.25
N GLY A 346 -39.99 -39.12 -0.93
CA GLY A 346 -39.02 -40.21 -1.14
C GLY A 346 -37.66 -39.98 -0.46
N PRO A 347 -36.83 -41.03 -0.28
CA PRO A 347 -35.56 -40.95 0.45
C PRO A 347 -34.57 -39.91 -0.07
N ALA A 348 -34.63 -39.58 -1.36
CA ALA A 348 -33.79 -38.58 -2.01
C ALA A 348 -34.00 -37.14 -1.47
N ILE A 349 -35.11 -36.86 -0.78
CA ILE A 349 -35.34 -35.56 -0.11
C ILE A 349 -34.35 -35.35 1.04
N SER A 350 -33.83 -36.42 1.64
CA SER A 350 -33.03 -36.37 2.87
C SER A 350 -31.73 -35.58 2.68
N GLU A 351 -31.06 -35.79 1.55
CA GLU A 351 -29.82 -35.10 1.21
C GLU A 351 -30.06 -33.61 0.94
N ARG A 352 -31.20 -33.27 0.30
CA ARG A 352 -31.60 -31.88 0.09
C ARG A 352 -31.89 -31.17 1.42
N ILE A 353 -32.55 -31.85 2.36
CA ILE A 353 -32.81 -31.34 3.71
C ILE A 353 -31.50 -31.13 4.46
N ALA A 354 -30.61 -32.13 4.49
CA ALA A 354 -29.31 -32.03 5.17
C ALA A 354 -28.48 -30.85 4.62
N ASN A 355 -28.43 -30.68 3.30
CA ASN A 355 -27.73 -29.55 2.69
C ASN A 355 -28.40 -28.21 3.01
N ALA A 356 -29.73 -28.13 3.03
CA ALA A 356 -30.44 -26.91 3.41
C ALA A 356 -30.22 -26.54 4.89
N VAL A 357 -30.31 -27.51 5.81
CA VAL A 357 -30.11 -27.30 7.25
C VAL A 357 -28.67 -26.90 7.56
N ARG A 358 -27.68 -27.42 6.82
CA ARG A 358 -26.26 -27.02 6.97
C ARG A 358 -26.04 -25.52 6.80
N TRP A 359 -26.85 -24.81 6.00
CA TRP A 359 -26.75 -23.35 5.87
C TRP A 359 -27.13 -22.61 7.17
N VAL A 360 -27.98 -23.21 8.01
CA VAL A 360 -28.40 -22.65 9.31
C VAL A 360 -27.30 -22.77 10.36
N ARG A 361 -26.24 -23.55 10.08
CA ARG A 361 -25.11 -23.72 11.00
C ARG A 361 -24.35 -22.42 11.22
N ALA A 362 -24.22 -21.58 10.20
CA ALA A 362 -23.50 -20.31 10.31
C ALA A 362 -24.35 -19.26 11.02
N GLU A 363 -23.68 -18.33 11.70
CA GLU A 363 -24.34 -17.14 12.24
C GLU A 363 -25.05 -16.32 11.14
N THR A 364 -26.21 -15.76 11.48
CA THR A 364 -26.87 -14.73 10.67
C THR A 364 -26.00 -13.47 10.57
N ALA A 365 -26.23 -12.63 9.56
CA ALA A 365 -25.52 -11.36 9.42
C ALA A 365 -25.65 -10.48 10.68
N GLU A 366 -26.82 -10.47 11.32
CA GLU A 366 -27.05 -9.71 12.55
C GLU A 366 -26.24 -10.26 13.73
N GLN A 367 -26.20 -11.58 13.90
CA GLN A 367 -25.38 -12.23 14.94
C GLN A 367 -23.89 -11.94 14.72
N ARG A 368 -23.41 -12.06 13.47
CA ARG A 368 -22.04 -11.71 13.08
C ARG A 368 -21.70 -10.27 13.45
N PHE A 369 -22.53 -9.30 13.06
CA PHE A 369 -22.26 -7.89 13.37
C PHE A 369 -22.34 -7.60 14.87
N LYS A 370 -23.29 -8.19 15.61
CA LYS A 370 -23.33 -8.07 17.08
C LYS A 370 -22.04 -8.57 17.73
N ARG A 371 -21.57 -9.75 17.33
CA ARG A 371 -20.31 -10.33 17.81
C ARG A 371 -19.12 -9.43 17.50
N LEU A 372 -18.97 -9.00 16.24
CA LEU A 372 -17.84 -8.17 15.81
C LEU A 372 -17.84 -6.80 16.51
N LEU A 373 -19.01 -6.16 16.66
CA LEU A 373 -19.12 -4.89 17.37
C LEU A 373 -18.79 -5.05 18.86
N SER A 374 -19.27 -6.10 19.51
CA SER A 374 -18.89 -6.41 20.91
C SER A 374 -17.38 -6.53 21.07
N THR A 375 -16.73 -7.30 20.20
CA THR A 375 -15.28 -7.47 20.21
C THR A 375 -14.52 -6.15 20.02
N ILE A 376 -15.04 -5.25 19.18
CA ILE A 376 -14.46 -3.92 18.99
C ILE A 376 -14.67 -3.05 20.24
N GLU A 377 -15.88 -3.03 20.81
CA GLU A 377 -16.19 -2.21 21.99
C GLU A 377 -15.40 -2.66 23.22
N GLU A 378 -15.12 -3.96 23.35
CA GLU A 378 -14.23 -4.50 24.39
C GLU A 378 -12.81 -3.92 24.30
N LYS A 379 -12.29 -3.70 23.08
CA LYS A 379 -10.92 -3.18 22.88
C LYS A 379 -10.85 -1.65 22.86
N PHE A 380 -11.73 -1.00 22.10
CA PHE A 380 -11.66 0.44 21.80
C PHE A 380 -12.67 1.26 22.63
N GLY A 381 -13.34 0.60 23.56
CA GLY A 381 -14.29 1.18 24.49
C GLY A 381 -15.70 1.33 23.92
N ASN A 382 -16.66 1.43 24.85
CA ASN A 382 -18.09 1.59 24.54
C ASN A 382 -18.37 2.81 23.66
N ARG A 383 -19.39 2.72 22.79
CA ARG A 383 -19.88 3.80 21.91
C ARG A 383 -18.91 4.23 20.81
N ILE A 384 -17.90 3.42 20.48
CA ILE A 384 -17.11 3.67 19.25
C ILE A 384 -17.99 3.57 17.99
N PHE A 385 -19.05 2.77 18.04
CA PHE A 385 -20.14 2.76 17.08
C PHE A 385 -21.41 3.40 17.64
N PRO A 386 -22.22 4.08 16.82
CA PRO A 386 -23.54 4.55 17.23
C PRO A 386 -24.50 3.36 17.41
N PRO A 387 -25.58 3.52 18.20
CA PRO A 387 -26.54 2.43 18.48
C PRO A 387 -27.14 1.76 17.24
N GLN A 388 -27.30 2.52 16.15
CA GLN A 388 -27.88 2.06 14.89
C GLN A 388 -26.89 1.31 13.99
N ALA A 389 -25.64 1.08 14.43
CA ALA A 389 -24.59 0.50 13.59
C ALA A 389 -24.96 -0.86 13.00
N ILE A 390 -25.64 -1.71 13.76
CA ILE A 390 -26.10 -3.03 13.27
C ILE A 390 -27.04 -2.85 12.07
N ASP A 391 -27.95 -1.87 12.11
CA ASP A 391 -28.87 -1.60 11.01
C ASP A 391 -28.14 -1.03 9.79
N HIS A 392 -27.12 -0.19 10.00
CA HIS A 392 -26.27 0.32 8.91
C HIS A 392 -25.50 -0.81 8.21
N LEU A 393 -24.93 -1.73 8.99
CA LEU A 393 -24.19 -2.88 8.46
C LEU A 393 -25.11 -3.89 7.75
N LYS A 394 -26.32 -4.12 8.28
CA LYS A 394 -27.35 -4.94 7.60
C LYS A 394 -27.77 -4.30 6.27
N ARG A 395 -27.97 -2.98 6.25
CA ARG A 395 -28.24 -2.22 5.01
C ARG A 395 -27.08 -2.36 4.02
N ALA A 396 -25.83 -2.27 4.46
CA ALA A 396 -24.64 -2.48 3.62
C ALA A 396 -24.68 -3.85 2.90
N ASN A 397 -25.01 -4.93 3.61
CA ASN A 397 -25.18 -6.25 3.00
C ASN A 397 -26.35 -6.30 1.99
N GLY A 398 -27.45 -5.60 2.28
CA GLY A 398 -28.56 -5.47 1.33
C GLY A 398 -28.13 -4.77 0.03
N PHE A 399 -27.40 -3.65 0.15
CA PHE A 399 -26.87 -2.92 -1.00
C PHE A 399 -25.82 -3.72 -1.78
N ARG A 400 -24.96 -4.48 -1.09
CA ARG A 400 -23.98 -5.38 -1.73
C ARG A 400 -24.66 -6.32 -2.73
N ASN A 401 -25.78 -6.96 -2.33
CA ASN A 401 -26.50 -7.87 -3.21
C ASN A 401 -27.06 -7.15 -4.45
N LYS A 402 -27.56 -5.91 -4.29
CA LYS A 402 -27.99 -5.08 -5.43
C LYS A 402 -26.81 -4.74 -6.36
N SER A 403 -25.69 -4.26 -5.80
CA SER A 403 -24.47 -3.89 -6.53
C SER A 403 -23.76 -5.06 -7.20
N ALA A 404 -23.91 -6.28 -6.69
CA ALA A 404 -23.31 -7.48 -7.28
C ALA A 404 -24.04 -7.94 -8.55
N HIS A 405 -25.30 -7.55 -8.73
CA HIS A 405 -26.14 -7.94 -9.87
C HIS A 405 -26.38 -6.78 -10.88
N GLY A 406 -25.70 -5.64 -10.72
CA GLY A 406 -25.78 -4.50 -11.64
C GLY A 406 -25.17 -3.20 -11.07
N HIS A 407 -25.21 -2.10 -11.82
CA HIS A 407 -24.85 -0.79 -11.30
C HIS A 407 -25.95 -0.30 -10.34
N PHE A 408 -25.66 -0.22 -9.04
CA PHE A 408 -26.58 0.38 -8.09
C PHE A 408 -26.66 1.89 -8.36
N THR A 409 -27.84 2.34 -8.81
CA THR A 409 -28.18 3.73 -9.00
C THR A 409 -29.24 4.08 -7.94
N PRO A 410 -28.94 4.95 -6.96
CA PRO A 410 -29.91 5.33 -5.96
C PRO A 410 -31.15 5.97 -6.61
N GLU A 411 -32.34 5.57 -6.18
CA GLU A 411 -33.61 6.10 -6.69
C GLU A 411 -33.98 7.45 -6.05
N SER A 412 -33.32 7.81 -4.94
CA SER A 412 -33.55 9.05 -4.21
C SER A 412 -32.33 9.51 -3.41
N ASP A 413 -32.32 10.78 -3.01
CA ASP A 413 -31.29 11.33 -2.10
C ASP A 413 -31.23 10.59 -0.76
N ALA A 414 -32.38 10.12 -0.25
CA ALA A 414 -32.44 9.35 0.98
C ALA A 414 -31.79 7.98 0.82
N GLU A 415 -32.00 7.30 -0.32
CA GLU A 415 -31.32 6.04 -0.60
C GLU A 415 -29.81 6.26 -0.81
N PHE A 416 -29.42 7.36 -1.45
CA PHE A 416 -28.00 7.72 -1.58
C PHE A 416 -27.33 7.98 -0.22
N ARG A 417 -27.97 8.73 0.69
CA ARG A 417 -27.45 8.96 2.05
C ARG A 417 -27.36 7.66 2.83
N ALA A 418 -28.40 6.82 2.79
CA ALA A 418 -28.38 5.50 3.40
C ALA A 418 -27.26 4.61 2.85
N PHE A 419 -27.03 4.61 1.54
CA PHE A 419 -25.95 3.87 0.89
C PHE A 419 -24.57 4.37 1.34
N SER A 420 -24.36 5.68 1.36
CA SER A 420 -23.12 6.32 1.82
C SER A 420 -22.83 6.00 3.29
N LYS A 421 -23.83 6.14 4.17
CA LYS A 421 -23.73 5.82 5.61
C LYS A 421 -23.40 4.35 5.84
N SER A 422 -24.06 3.45 5.11
CA SER A 422 -23.85 2.00 5.21
C SER A 422 -22.46 1.59 4.70
N THR A 423 -21.97 2.22 3.63
CA THR A 423 -20.61 2.00 3.11
C THR A 423 -19.56 2.41 4.14
N ARG A 424 -19.68 3.62 4.69
CA ARG A 424 -18.76 4.12 5.73
C ARG A 424 -18.82 3.29 7.01
N ALA A 425 -20.00 2.78 7.39
CA ALA A 425 -20.14 1.86 8.52
C ALA A 425 -19.33 0.57 8.32
N MET A 426 -19.38 0.00 7.10
CA MET A 426 -18.60 -1.19 6.74
C MET A 426 -17.10 -0.90 6.75
N GLU A 427 -16.65 0.23 6.20
CA GLU A 427 -15.24 0.63 6.22
C GLU A 427 -14.72 0.85 7.65
N ALA A 428 -15.48 1.54 8.50
CA ALA A 428 -15.13 1.75 9.90
C ALA A 428 -15.02 0.42 10.66
N LEU A 429 -15.93 -0.54 10.39
CA LEU A 429 -15.85 -1.88 10.94
C LEU A 429 -14.55 -2.58 10.52
N CYS A 430 -14.24 -2.59 9.22
CA CYS A 430 -13.05 -3.25 8.70
C CYS A 430 -11.75 -2.61 9.23
N TYR A 431 -11.71 -1.29 9.30
CA TYR A 431 -10.58 -0.54 9.85
C TYR A 431 -10.30 -0.94 11.31
N LEU A 432 -11.33 -0.96 12.16
CA LEU A 432 -11.18 -1.32 13.58
C LEU A 432 -10.86 -2.80 13.78
N LEU A 433 -11.39 -3.69 12.94
CA LEU A 433 -11.01 -5.10 12.95
C LEU A 433 -9.55 -5.32 12.50
N THR A 434 -9.05 -4.52 11.55
CA THR A 434 -7.64 -4.56 11.11
C THR A 434 -6.69 -4.09 12.23
N ALA A 435 -7.18 -3.21 13.11
CA ALA A 435 -6.47 -2.72 14.30
C ALA A 435 -6.56 -3.65 15.53
N LEU A 436 -7.36 -4.71 15.48
CA LEU A 436 -7.84 -5.43 16.67
C LEU A 436 -6.75 -6.19 17.43
N ASP A 437 -5.67 -6.60 16.79
CA ASP A 437 -4.55 -7.31 17.39
C ASP A 437 -3.30 -6.41 17.60
N LEU A 438 -3.36 -5.16 17.14
CA LEU A 438 -2.24 -4.23 17.29
C LEU A 438 -2.11 -3.76 18.76
N PRO A 439 -0.90 -3.70 19.34
CA PRO A 439 -0.63 -3.27 20.71
C PRO A 439 -0.67 -1.74 20.83
N ILE A 440 -1.86 -1.18 20.63
CA ILE A 440 -2.11 0.26 20.69
C ILE A 440 -2.15 0.69 22.17
N GLY A 441 -1.37 1.71 22.52
CA GLY A 441 -1.38 2.31 23.86
C GLY A 441 -2.72 2.97 24.22
N SER A 442 -2.93 3.26 25.51
CA SER A 442 -4.21 3.80 26.03
C SER A 442 -4.67 5.07 25.31
N GLU A 443 -3.77 6.05 25.13
CA GLU A 443 -4.12 7.29 24.42
C GLU A 443 -4.50 7.02 22.96
N GLY A 444 -3.83 6.05 22.32
CA GLY A 444 -4.13 5.62 20.97
C GLY A 444 -5.54 5.01 20.84
N LEU A 445 -5.94 4.20 21.82
CA LEU A 445 -7.28 3.62 21.90
C LEU A 445 -8.37 4.69 22.04
N GLU A 446 -8.09 5.80 22.74
CA GLU A 446 -9.02 6.93 22.84
C GLU A 446 -9.11 7.72 21.52
N ARG A 447 -7.96 8.04 20.92
CA ARG A 447 -7.87 8.86 19.70
C ARG A 447 -8.39 8.17 18.44
N ILE A 448 -8.35 6.84 18.36
CA ILE A 448 -8.77 6.10 17.16
C ILE A 448 -10.21 6.40 16.72
N ARG A 449 -11.07 6.84 17.65
CA ARG A 449 -12.44 7.30 17.36
C ARG A 449 -12.50 8.52 16.44
N SER A 450 -11.45 9.34 16.49
CA SER A 450 -11.26 10.53 15.66
C SER A 450 -10.49 10.22 14.38
N ASN A 451 -10.11 8.97 14.13
CA ASN A 451 -9.50 8.57 12.86
C ASN A 451 -10.45 8.93 11.71
N PRO A 452 -9.95 9.46 10.58
CA PRO A 452 -10.80 9.86 9.47
C PRO A 452 -11.83 8.82 9.07
N VAL A 453 -11.46 7.52 9.02
CA VAL A 453 -12.38 6.44 8.62
C VAL A 453 -13.56 6.29 9.58
N VAL A 454 -13.30 6.37 10.89
CA VAL A 454 -14.31 6.21 11.95
C VAL A 454 -15.15 7.49 12.09
N ARG A 455 -14.48 8.65 12.10
CA ARG A 455 -15.10 9.97 12.16
C ARG A 455 -16.07 10.19 10.99
N ASP A 456 -15.65 9.82 9.79
CA ASP A 456 -16.43 9.94 8.57
C ASP A 456 -17.73 9.15 8.63
N TYR A 457 -17.71 7.98 9.27
CA TYR A 457 -18.92 7.23 9.53
C TYR A 457 -19.83 7.96 10.53
N HIS A 458 -19.30 8.52 11.62
CA HIS A 458 -20.09 9.31 12.57
C HIS A 458 -20.71 10.56 11.95
N MET A 459 -19.96 11.26 11.09
CA MET A 459 -20.38 12.51 10.44
C MET A 459 -21.34 12.30 9.26
N ALA A 460 -21.40 11.10 8.67
CA ALA A 460 -22.32 10.84 7.57
C ALA A 460 -23.78 10.97 8.04
N TYR A 461 -24.58 11.73 7.27
CA TYR A 461 -26.01 11.92 7.54
C TYR A 461 -26.83 10.69 7.11
N ASP A 462 -27.99 10.51 7.75
CA ASP A 462 -29.01 9.53 7.34
C ASP A 462 -29.81 9.94 6.10
#